data_AF-A0A8S2WZ44-F1
#
_entry.id   AF-A0A8S2WZ44-F1
#
_cell.length_a   1.000
_cell.length_b   1.000
_cell.length_c   1.000
_cell.angle_alpha   90.00
_cell.angle_beta   90.00
_cell.angle_gamma   90.00
#
_symmetry.space_group_name_H-M   'P 1'
#
loop_
_entity.id
_entity.type
_entity.pdbx_description
1 polymer ?
#
loop_
_entity_poly.entity_id
_entity_poly.type
_entity_poly.pdbx_seq_one_letter_code
_entity_poly.pdbx_strand_id
1 'polypeptide(L)'
;SGSAANLVLAANLARLLQTSTYPAYSYRVKFCWWGAEEVGLLGSAYHAGVAKNSTVLGERIQDYLVNLNYDMLGSPNYIFGIYDGTTANRNTTPANAIPGSVRLSELYRDWFINQSLPWTYTEFSGRSDYGPFLAAGVVASGLFSGADDTKTKDERDYYDQLLGQGQGGIAGATHDPCYHQTCDSMANINPFAYEKMVEAAAYVLEYLGRLPDLKSWLYPASQIKELEKSLSNTSLQKYDPAAVFYQGNNL
;
A
#
# COMPACT_ATOMS: atom_id res chain seq x y z
N SER A 1 -10.31 -9.28 1.70
CA SER A 1 -9.06 -9.52 2.44
C SER A 1 -8.31 -8.24 2.84
N GLY A 2 -8.04 -7.31 1.91
CA GLY A 2 -7.30 -6.06 2.20
C GLY A 2 -7.88 -5.19 3.33
N SER A 3 -9.21 -5.03 3.38
CA SER A 3 -9.88 -4.32 4.48
C SER A 3 -9.57 -4.89 5.86
N ALA A 4 -9.49 -6.22 5.99
CA ALA A 4 -9.13 -6.87 7.26
C ALA A 4 -7.64 -6.70 7.57
N ALA A 5 -6.78 -6.69 6.55
CA ALA A 5 -5.36 -6.42 6.72
C ALA A 5 -5.13 -5.01 7.30
N ASN A 6 -5.79 -3.99 6.74
CA ASN A 6 -5.74 -2.62 7.28
C ASN A 6 -6.15 -2.56 8.75
N LEU A 7 -7.17 -3.32 9.15
CA LEU A 7 -7.63 -3.34 10.54
C LEU A 7 -6.58 -3.99 11.46
N VAL A 8 -6.00 -5.11 11.03
CA VAL A 8 -4.93 -5.81 11.76
C VAL A 8 -3.71 -4.90 11.92
N LEU A 9 -3.27 -4.22 10.86
CA LEU A 9 -2.17 -3.27 10.90
C LEU A 9 -2.45 -2.12 11.88
N ALA A 10 -3.64 -1.51 11.81
CA ALA A 10 -4.04 -0.42 12.69
C ALA A 10 -4.07 -0.83 14.16
N ALA A 11 -4.69 -1.98 14.47
CA ALA A 11 -4.81 -2.46 15.83
C ALA A 11 -3.45 -2.84 16.44
N ASN A 12 -2.56 -3.47 15.66
CA ASN A 12 -1.24 -3.82 16.15
C ASN A 12 -0.33 -2.60 16.30
N LEU A 13 -0.37 -1.65 15.36
CA LEU A 13 0.37 -0.40 15.49
C LEU A 13 -0.07 0.37 16.74
N ALA A 14 -1.37 0.46 17.00
CA ALA A 14 -1.88 1.12 18.21
C ALA A 14 -1.35 0.47 19.50
N ARG A 15 -1.28 -0.87 19.57
CA ARG A 15 -0.71 -1.60 20.71
C ARG A 15 0.80 -1.37 20.86
N LEU A 16 1.53 -1.38 19.74
CA LEU A 16 2.96 -1.12 19.75
C LEU A 16 3.27 0.30 20.26
N LEU A 17 2.52 1.30 19.81
CA LEU A 17 2.71 2.69 20.27
C LEU A 17 2.32 2.92 21.75
N GLN A 18 1.57 2.03 22.37
CA GLN A 18 1.33 2.04 23.83
C GLN A 18 2.52 1.47 24.63
N THR A 19 3.46 0.80 23.97
CA THR A 19 4.64 0.21 24.60
C THR A 19 5.74 1.27 24.68
N SER A 20 6.13 1.68 25.89
CA SER A 20 7.06 2.81 26.10
C SER A 20 8.47 2.60 25.51
N THR A 21 8.87 1.36 25.25
CA THR A 21 10.16 1.02 24.62
C THR A 21 10.08 0.95 23.10
N TYR A 22 8.87 0.96 22.52
CA TYR A 22 8.71 0.91 21.08
C TYR A 22 8.99 2.29 20.49
N PRO A 23 9.88 2.40 19.48
CA PRO A 23 10.19 3.68 18.87
C PRO A 23 8.95 4.34 18.26
N ALA A 24 8.74 5.61 18.60
CA ALA A 24 7.69 6.41 17.98
C ALA A 24 7.94 6.56 16.48
N TYR A 25 6.87 6.60 15.70
CA TYR A 25 6.97 6.89 14.28
C TYR A 25 7.22 8.38 14.07
N SER A 26 8.07 8.69 13.09
CA SER A 26 8.35 10.06 12.65
C SER A 26 7.21 10.67 11.83
N TYR A 27 6.29 9.84 11.35
CA TYR A 27 5.21 10.20 10.44
C TYR A 27 3.86 9.69 10.93
N ARG A 28 2.80 10.47 10.68
CA ARG A 28 1.41 10.07 10.97
C ARG A 28 0.95 9.00 9.98
N VAL A 29 0.36 7.94 10.50
CA VAL A 29 -0.30 6.90 9.69
C VAL A 29 -1.81 7.15 9.69
N LYS A 30 -2.44 7.07 8.50
CA LYS A 30 -3.89 7.19 8.32
C LYS A 30 -4.39 5.92 7.64
N PHE A 31 -5.24 5.17 8.33
CA PHE A 31 -5.91 4.01 7.75
C PHE A 31 -7.23 4.45 7.13
N CYS A 32 -7.48 3.98 5.90
CA CYS A 32 -8.67 4.32 5.13
C CYS A 32 -9.35 3.04 4.63
N TRP A 33 -10.68 3.08 4.58
CA TRP A 33 -11.53 2.08 3.93
C TRP A 33 -12.42 2.83 2.95
N TRP A 34 -12.26 2.50 1.67
CA TRP A 34 -12.93 3.22 0.60
C TRP A 34 -14.26 2.57 0.27
N GLY A 35 -15.29 3.41 0.11
CA GLY A 35 -16.56 2.99 -0.45
C GLY A 35 -16.57 3.16 -1.97
N ALA A 36 -17.39 2.37 -2.65
CA ALA A 36 -17.67 2.52 -4.08
C ALA A 36 -16.43 2.46 -4.98
N GLU A 37 -15.45 1.63 -4.62
CA GLU A 37 -14.28 1.29 -5.44
C GLU A 37 -14.73 0.62 -6.76
N GLU A 38 -15.58 -0.41 -6.64
CA GLU A 38 -16.05 -1.26 -7.74
C GLU A 38 -16.88 -0.54 -8.83
N VAL A 39 -17.33 0.68 -8.54
CA VAL A 39 -18.09 1.51 -9.50
C VAL A 39 -17.26 2.70 -10.01
N GLY A 40 -15.94 2.65 -9.83
CA GLY A 40 -15.00 3.62 -10.40
C GLY A 40 -14.26 4.46 -9.36
N LEU A 41 -13.74 3.84 -8.29
CA LEU A 41 -12.86 4.47 -7.29
C LEU A 41 -13.48 5.69 -6.61
N LEU A 42 -14.81 5.76 -6.49
CA LEU A 42 -15.50 7.01 -6.15
C LEU A 42 -15.10 7.54 -4.77
N GLY A 43 -14.93 6.65 -3.78
CA GLY A 43 -14.55 7.03 -2.42
C GLY A 43 -13.14 7.62 -2.35
N SER A 44 -12.14 6.92 -2.89
CA SER A 44 -10.75 7.40 -2.90
C SER A 44 -10.58 8.63 -3.79
N ALA A 45 -11.25 8.69 -4.94
CA ALA A 45 -11.25 9.85 -5.82
C ALA A 45 -11.84 11.08 -5.15
N TYR A 46 -12.98 10.93 -4.46
CA TYR A 46 -13.57 12.00 -3.66
C TYR A 46 -12.58 12.49 -2.58
N HIS A 47 -11.97 11.57 -1.83
CA HIS A 47 -11.04 11.94 -0.76
C HIS A 47 -9.82 12.69 -1.28
N ALA A 48 -9.18 12.20 -2.34
CA ALA A 48 -8.05 12.87 -2.97
C ALA A 48 -8.45 14.24 -3.54
N GLY A 49 -9.65 14.36 -4.11
CA GLY A 49 -10.21 15.62 -4.60
C GLY A 49 -10.46 16.67 -3.51
N VAL A 50 -10.99 16.24 -2.36
CA VAL A 50 -11.13 17.11 -1.18
C VAL A 50 -9.76 17.54 -0.65
N ALA A 51 -8.82 16.60 -0.53
CA ALA A 51 -7.47 16.87 -0.04
C ALA A 51 -6.71 17.88 -0.91
N LYS A 52 -6.91 17.88 -2.24
CA LYS A 52 -6.32 18.87 -3.16
C LYS A 52 -6.72 20.32 -2.84
N ASN A 53 -7.91 20.51 -2.26
CA ASN A 53 -8.45 21.83 -1.94
C ASN A 53 -8.39 22.15 -0.43
N SER A 54 -7.94 21.21 0.40
CA SER A 54 -7.88 21.42 1.84
C SER A 54 -6.78 22.42 2.21
N THR A 55 -7.06 23.25 3.21
CA THR A 55 -6.08 24.14 3.86
C THR A 55 -5.67 23.61 5.24
N VAL A 56 -6.27 22.53 5.72
CA VAL A 56 -6.04 21.95 7.04
C VAL A 56 -4.79 21.07 7.03
N LEU A 57 -3.81 21.39 7.87
CA LEU A 57 -2.56 20.63 7.98
C LEU A 57 -2.85 19.15 8.31
N GLY A 58 -2.26 18.25 7.53
CA GLY A 58 -2.48 16.81 7.63
C GLY A 58 -3.68 16.29 6.83
N GLU A 59 -4.42 17.18 6.16
CA GLU A 59 -5.52 16.83 5.25
C GLU A 59 -5.30 17.35 3.82
N ARG A 60 -4.23 18.13 3.60
CA ARG A 60 -3.86 18.63 2.26
C ARG A 60 -3.19 17.52 1.48
N ILE A 61 -3.40 17.49 0.17
CA ILE A 61 -2.80 16.47 -0.68
C ILE A 61 -1.26 16.45 -0.57
N GLN A 62 -0.63 17.62 -0.40
CA GLN A 62 0.82 17.73 -0.23
C GLN A 62 1.35 17.23 1.12
N ASP A 63 0.48 16.97 2.10
CA ASP A 63 0.86 16.36 3.37
C ASP A 63 0.90 14.82 3.27
N TYR A 64 0.33 14.24 2.21
CA TYR A 64 0.37 12.81 1.96
C TYR A 64 1.63 12.43 1.20
N LEU A 65 2.53 11.70 1.87
CA LEU A 65 3.81 11.27 1.27
C LEU A 65 3.68 9.94 0.53
N VAL A 66 2.94 8.99 1.11
CA VAL A 66 2.79 7.63 0.59
C VAL A 66 1.34 7.17 0.72
N ASN A 67 0.83 6.51 -0.33
CA ASN A 67 -0.36 5.68 -0.28
C ASN A 67 0.04 4.20 -0.45
N LEU A 68 -0.21 3.38 0.57
CA LEU A 68 -0.05 1.92 0.49
C LEU A 68 -1.44 1.30 0.30
N ASN A 69 -1.64 0.62 -0.82
CA ASN A 69 -2.92 0.05 -1.19
C ASN A 69 -2.88 -1.48 -1.09
N TYR A 70 -3.95 -2.04 -0.53
CA TYR A 70 -4.07 -3.47 -0.28
C TYR A 70 -5.43 -3.93 -0.77
N ASP A 71 -5.42 -4.48 -1.98
CA ASP A 71 -6.61 -4.94 -2.66
C ASP A 71 -6.37 -6.36 -3.13
N MET A 72 -7.24 -7.27 -2.71
CA MET A 72 -7.08 -8.73 -2.80
C MET A 72 -5.70 -9.23 -2.31
N LEU A 73 -5.62 -9.64 -1.04
CA LEU A 73 -4.39 -10.17 -0.42
C LEU A 73 -4.41 -11.68 -0.11
N GLY A 74 -5.42 -12.42 -0.57
CA GLY A 74 -5.66 -13.79 -0.09
C GLY A 74 -6.23 -14.76 -1.11
N SER A 75 -6.01 -14.54 -2.41
CA SER A 75 -6.59 -15.38 -3.47
C SER A 75 -6.23 -16.87 -3.29
N PRO A 76 -7.13 -17.83 -3.59
CA PRO A 76 -6.87 -19.25 -3.35
C PRO A 76 -5.63 -19.80 -4.06
N ASN A 77 -5.44 -19.41 -5.33
CA ASN A 77 -4.33 -19.80 -6.19
C ASN A 77 -3.32 -18.64 -6.34
N TYR A 78 -2.95 -18.07 -5.20
CA TYR A 78 -2.26 -16.79 -5.04
C TYR A 78 -0.96 -16.63 -5.83
N ILE A 79 -0.62 -15.36 -6.03
CA ILE A 79 0.76 -14.86 -6.13
C ILE A 79 1.06 -13.93 -4.94
N PHE A 80 2.34 -13.76 -4.61
CA PHE A 80 2.85 -12.67 -3.81
C PHE A 80 3.20 -11.50 -4.73
N GLY A 81 2.15 -10.84 -5.23
CA GLY A 81 2.27 -9.75 -6.20
C GLY A 81 2.59 -8.41 -5.55
N ILE A 82 3.47 -7.66 -6.20
CA ILE A 82 3.90 -6.32 -5.82
C ILE A 82 3.60 -5.39 -6.99
N TYR A 83 2.95 -4.25 -6.75
CA TYR A 83 2.77 -3.27 -7.82
C TYR A 83 4.13 -2.76 -8.33
N ASP A 84 4.39 -2.90 -9.62
CA ASP A 84 5.65 -2.49 -10.24
C ASP A 84 5.67 -1.00 -10.55
N GLY A 85 6.29 -0.22 -9.65
CA GLY A 85 6.46 1.22 -9.82
C GLY A 85 7.14 1.64 -11.13
N THR A 86 7.89 0.77 -11.81
CA THR A 86 8.54 1.08 -13.08
C THR A 86 7.52 1.15 -14.23
N THR A 87 6.42 0.41 -14.11
CA THR A 87 5.33 0.30 -15.10
C THR A 87 4.26 1.40 -14.96
N ALA A 88 4.40 2.30 -13.99
CA ALA A 88 3.47 3.41 -13.80
C ALA A 88 3.20 4.18 -15.11
N ASN A 89 1.92 4.36 -15.44
CA ASN A 89 1.50 5.07 -16.65
C ASN A 89 1.96 6.54 -16.62
N ARG A 90 2.87 6.90 -17.54
CA ARG A 90 3.51 8.22 -17.60
C ARG A 90 2.60 9.36 -18.06
N ASN A 91 1.43 9.04 -18.63
CA ASN A 91 0.44 10.02 -19.03
C ASN A 91 -0.44 10.47 -17.86
N THR A 92 -0.61 9.61 -16.85
CA THR A 92 -1.50 9.87 -15.70
C THR A 92 -0.75 10.01 -14.38
N THR A 93 0.52 9.61 -14.33
CA THR A 93 1.37 9.67 -13.13
C THR A 93 2.37 10.82 -13.23
N PRO A 94 2.30 11.83 -12.34
CA PRO A 94 3.32 12.86 -12.23
C PRO A 94 4.73 12.30 -12.00
N ALA A 95 5.72 12.86 -12.70
CA ALA A 95 7.11 12.37 -12.71
C ALA A 95 7.76 12.26 -11.32
N ASN A 96 7.33 13.09 -10.35
CA ASN A 96 7.84 13.08 -8.99
C ASN A 96 7.40 11.85 -8.18
N ALA A 97 6.27 11.22 -8.50
CA ALA A 97 5.76 10.06 -7.76
C ALA A 97 6.46 8.75 -8.13
N ILE A 98 7.03 8.66 -9.34
CA ILE A 98 7.61 7.42 -9.85
C ILE A 98 8.82 6.93 -9.02
N PRO A 99 9.87 7.73 -8.75
CA PRO A 99 11.06 7.20 -8.09
C PRO A 99 10.77 6.58 -6.72
N GLY A 100 9.90 7.22 -5.92
CA GLY A 100 9.46 6.68 -4.64
C GLY A 100 8.62 5.42 -4.80
N SER A 101 7.77 5.34 -5.82
CA SER A 101 6.93 4.16 -6.09
C SER A 101 7.80 2.95 -6.47
N VAL A 102 8.84 3.16 -7.28
CA VAL A 102 9.85 2.14 -7.61
C VAL A 102 10.56 1.66 -6.34
N ARG A 103 11.03 2.58 -5.49
CA ARG A 103 11.71 2.23 -4.22
C ARG A 103 10.82 1.42 -3.27
N LEU A 104 9.53 1.73 -3.19
CA LEU A 104 8.59 0.94 -2.41
C LEU A 104 8.39 -0.48 -2.99
N SER A 105 8.37 -0.59 -4.33
CA SER A 105 8.29 -1.90 -5.01
C SER A 105 9.51 -2.76 -4.66
N GLU A 106 10.69 -2.16 -4.70
CA GLU A 106 11.95 -2.81 -4.31
C GLU A 106 11.97 -3.19 -2.82
N LEU A 107 11.45 -2.33 -1.94
CA LEU A 107 11.37 -2.62 -0.51
C LEU A 107 10.48 -3.83 -0.19
N TYR A 108 9.33 -3.97 -0.88
CA TYR A 108 8.51 -5.17 -0.77
C TYR A 108 9.25 -6.40 -1.32
N ARG A 109 9.86 -6.28 -2.50
CA ARG A 109 10.60 -7.38 -3.13
C ARG A 109 11.70 -7.90 -2.22
N ASP A 110 12.49 -6.99 -1.65
CA ASP A 110 13.59 -7.33 -0.77
C ASP A 110 13.09 -8.01 0.51
N TRP A 111 11.90 -7.65 1.01
CA TRP A 111 11.26 -8.37 2.11
C TRP A 111 10.96 -9.83 1.74
N PHE A 112 10.29 -10.09 0.62
CA PHE A 112 9.97 -11.46 0.19
C PHE A 112 11.24 -12.29 -0.05
N ILE A 113 12.26 -11.71 -0.69
CA ILE A 113 13.58 -12.36 -0.87
C ILE A 113 14.18 -12.73 0.49
N ASN A 114 14.18 -11.80 1.45
CA ASN A 114 14.74 -12.05 2.78
C ASN A 114 13.95 -13.09 3.58
N GLN A 115 12.65 -13.24 3.30
CA GLN A 115 11.82 -14.32 3.87
C GLN A 115 11.95 -15.65 3.09
N SER A 116 12.78 -15.72 2.05
CA SER A 116 12.87 -16.86 1.14
C SER A 116 11.52 -17.24 0.50
N LEU A 117 10.67 -16.24 0.27
CA LEU A 117 9.36 -16.40 -0.35
C LEU A 117 9.40 -16.02 -1.84
N PRO A 118 8.55 -16.64 -2.68
CA PRO A 118 8.38 -16.18 -4.04
C PRO A 118 7.80 -14.76 -4.07
N TRP A 119 8.00 -14.07 -5.18
CA TRP A 119 7.37 -12.78 -5.44
C TRP A 119 7.18 -12.60 -6.94
N THR A 120 6.25 -11.73 -7.33
CA THR A 120 6.14 -11.29 -8.73
C THR A 120 5.76 -9.82 -8.80
N TYR A 121 6.16 -9.17 -9.87
CA TYR A 121 5.68 -7.83 -10.17
C TYR A 121 4.37 -7.89 -10.93
N THR A 122 3.45 -7.02 -10.57
CA THR A 122 2.14 -6.89 -11.20
C THR A 122 1.97 -5.48 -11.75
N GLU A 123 1.06 -5.32 -12.71
CA GLU A 123 0.83 -4.02 -13.35
C GLU A 123 0.45 -2.93 -12.34
N PHE A 124 1.07 -1.75 -12.48
CA PHE A 124 0.75 -0.57 -11.69
C PHE A 124 -0.13 0.41 -12.48
N SER A 125 -1.32 -0.07 -12.84
CA SER A 125 -2.23 0.53 -13.83
C SER A 125 -3.01 1.76 -13.33
N GLY A 126 -3.13 1.95 -12.01
CA GLY A 126 -3.99 2.98 -11.41
C GLY A 126 -5.45 2.56 -11.23
N ARG A 127 -5.78 1.27 -11.39
CA ARG A 127 -7.15 0.74 -11.36
C ARG A 127 -7.69 0.36 -9.98
N SER A 128 -6.97 0.63 -8.90
CA SER A 128 -7.44 0.47 -7.52
C SER A 128 -7.22 1.80 -6.77
N ASP A 129 -7.58 1.88 -5.50
CA ASP A 129 -7.71 3.15 -4.76
C ASP A 129 -6.42 3.96 -4.57
N TYR A 130 -5.24 3.41 -4.93
CA TYR A 130 -4.02 4.21 -5.05
C TYR A 130 -4.04 5.17 -6.24
N GLY A 131 -4.83 4.88 -7.29
CA GLY A 131 -4.87 5.61 -8.56
C GLY A 131 -5.08 7.12 -8.39
N PRO A 132 -6.12 7.57 -7.66
CA PRO A 132 -6.37 8.99 -7.43
C PRO A 132 -5.24 9.72 -6.68
N PHE A 133 -4.54 9.03 -5.77
CA PHE A 133 -3.39 9.57 -5.03
C PHE A 133 -2.16 9.66 -5.94
N LEU A 134 -1.89 8.59 -6.69
CA LEU A 134 -0.80 8.53 -7.67
C LEU A 134 -0.96 9.63 -8.73
N ALA A 135 -2.18 9.82 -9.26
CA ALA A 135 -2.50 10.89 -10.21
C ALA A 135 -2.37 12.30 -9.60
N ALA A 136 -2.39 12.42 -8.27
CA ALA A 136 -2.14 13.67 -7.56
C ALA A 136 -0.65 13.88 -7.22
N GLY A 137 0.24 12.97 -7.62
CA GLY A 137 1.68 13.06 -7.37
C GLY A 137 2.11 12.52 -6.00
N VAL A 138 1.22 11.85 -5.28
CA VAL A 138 1.55 11.10 -4.05
C VAL A 138 2.21 9.79 -4.48
N VAL A 139 3.33 9.44 -3.84
CA VAL A 139 3.98 8.15 -4.09
C VAL A 139 3.04 7.03 -3.67
N ALA A 140 2.93 5.97 -4.46
CA ALA A 140 2.09 4.83 -4.09
C ALA A 140 2.76 3.48 -4.38
N SER A 141 2.30 2.46 -3.67
CA SER A 141 2.66 1.06 -3.91
C SER A 141 1.61 0.17 -3.23
N GLY A 142 1.76 -1.13 -3.35
CA GLY A 142 0.79 -2.07 -2.82
C GLY A 142 1.12 -3.51 -3.14
N LEU A 143 0.27 -4.37 -2.60
CA LEU A 143 0.35 -5.81 -2.76
C LEU A 143 -0.95 -6.32 -3.37
N PHE A 144 -0.84 -7.41 -4.14
CA PHE A 144 -1.96 -8.03 -4.85
C PHE A 144 -1.72 -9.54 -4.96
N SER A 145 -2.75 -10.35 -4.71
CA SER A 145 -2.65 -11.82 -4.74
C SER A 145 -3.14 -12.47 -6.02
N GLY A 146 -3.52 -11.67 -7.03
CA GLY A 146 -4.08 -12.16 -8.30
C GLY A 146 -5.62 -12.21 -8.28
N ALA A 147 -6.24 -12.07 -9.44
CA ALA A 147 -7.70 -12.10 -9.61
C ALA A 147 -8.11 -13.10 -10.72
N ASP A 148 -8.65 -12.60 -11.83
CA ASP A 148 -9.08 -13.38 -12.99
C ASP A 148 -7.94 -13.77 -13.93
N ASP A 149 -6.73 -13.24 -13.73
CA ASP A 149 -5.53 -13.69 -14.44
C ASP A 149 -5.20 -15.16 -14.15
N THR A 150 -4.64 -15.84 -15.15
CA THR A 150 -4.31 -17.27 -15.09
C THR A 150 -2.90 -17.51 -14.59
N LYS A 151 -2.75 -18.33 -13.55
CA LYS A 151 -1.44 -18.78 -13.08
C LYS A 151 -0.74 -19.60 -14.15
N THR A 152 0.44 -19.17 -14.56
CA THR A 152 1.26 -19.87 -15.54
C THR A 152 1.96 -21.09 -14.94
N LYS A 153 2.45 -21.99 -15.81
CA LYS A 153 3.28 -23.12 -15.37
C LYS A 153 4.56 -22.65 -14.69
N ASP A 154 5.20 -21.61 -15.22
CA ASP A 154 6.47 -21.10 -14.69
C ASP A 154 6.29 -20.46 -13.31
N GLU A 155 5.19 -19.71 -13.09
CA GLU A 155 4.84 -19.22 -11.75
C GLU A 155 4.58 -20.37 -10.77
N ARG A 156 3.82 -21.38 -11.18
CA ARG A 156 3.58 -22.56 -10.35
C ARG A 156 4.90 -23.25 -9.98
N ASP A 157 5.76 -23.52 -10.96
CA ASP A 157 7.05 -24.19 -10.77
C ASP A 157 7.98 -23.37 -9.85
N TYR A 158 7.99 -22.04 -10.00
CA TYR A 158 8.76 -21.13 -9.15
C TYR A 158 8.30 -21.17 -7.68
N TYR A 159 6.99 -21.23 -7.44
CA TYR A 159 6.46 -21.33 -6.08
C TYR A 159 6.69 -22.73 -5.50
N ASP A 160 6.53 -23.80 -6.28
CA ASP A 160 6.89 -25.17 -5.87
C ASP A 160 8.37 -25.27 -5.46
N GLN A 161 9.26 -24.55 -6.14
CA GLN A 161 10.69 -24.53 -5.83
C GLN A 161 10.98 -23.86 -4.47
N LEU A 162 10.32 -22.75 -4.15
CA LEU A 162 10.60 -21.99 -2.92
C LEU A 162 9.78 -22.44 -1.70
N LEU A 163 8.54 -22.88 -1.91
CA LEU A 163 7.61 -23.24 -0.85
C LEU A 163 7.53 -24.76 -0.62
N GLY A 164 8.05 -25.56 -1.55
CA GLY A 164 7.97 -27.01 -1.54
C GLY A 164 6.98 -27.56 -2.55
N GLN A 165 7.23 -28.80 -2.99
CA GLN A 165 6.43 -29.46 -4.03
C GLN A 165 4.94 -29.53 -3.63
N GLY A 166 4.07 -29.07 -4.52
CA GLY A 166 2.62 -29.04 -4.31
C GLY A 166 2.11 -27.75 -3.65
N GLN A 167 2.99 -26.79 -3.35
CA GLN A 167 2.62 -25.48 -2.80
C GLN A 167 2.50 -24.39 -3.86
N GLY A 168 2.86 -24.67 -5.11
CA GLY A 168 2.84 -23.69 -6.19
C GLY A 168 1.46 -23.29 -6.71
N GLY A 169 0.42 -24.03 -6.31
CA GLY A 169 -0.94 -23.87 -6.81
C GLY A 169 -1.20 -24.64 -8.10
N ILE A 170 -2.18 -24.19 -8.88
CA ILE A 170 -2.67 -24.88 -10.07
C ILE A 170 -2.37 -24.02 -11.30
N ALA A 171 -1.46 -24.49 -12.16
CA ALA A 171 -1.19 -23.87 -13.45
C ALA A 171 -2.40 -24.03 -14.38
N GLY A 172 -2.71 -22.99 -15.15
CA GLY A 172 -3.87 -22.95 -16.06
C GLY A 172 -5.20 -22.62 -15.37
N ALA A 173 -5.23 -22.48 -14.05
CA ALA A 173 -6.37 -21.95 -13.31
C ALA A 173 -6.16 -20.46 -12.99
N THR A 174 -7.25 -19.71 -12.83
CA THR A 174 -7.17 -18.32 -12.35
C THR A 174 -6.63 -18.24 -10.93
N HIS A 175 -6.10 -17.08 -10.54
CA HIS A 175 -5.64 -16.86 -9.17
C HIS A 175 -6.81 -16.86 -8.17
N ASP A 176 -7.92 -16.25 -8.57
CA ASP A 176 -9.19 -16.24 -7.85
C ASP A 176 -10.33 -16.72 -8.77
N PRO A 177 -10.78 -17.98 -8.64
CA PRO A 177 -11.89 -18.51 -9.43
C PRO A 177 -13.25 -17.92 -9.05
N CYS A 178 -13.34 -17.20 -7.93
CA CYS A 178 -14.56 -16.59 -7.41
C CYS A 178 -14.53 -15.05 -7.53
N TYR A 179 -13.55 -14.46 -8.21
CA TYR A 179 -13.50 -13.02 -8.44
C TYR A 179 -14.82 -12.50 -9.01
N HIS A 180 -15.41 -11.48 -8.35
CA HIS A 180 -16.71 -10.87 -8.68
C HIS A 180 -17.90 -11.88 -8.75
N GLN A 181 -17.80 -13.01 -8.07
CA GLN A 181 -18.84 -14.04 -8.04
C GLN A 181 -19.38 -14.27 -6.62
N THR A 182 -20.55 -14.91 -6.54
CA THR A 182 -21.23 -15.18 -5.26
C THR A 182 -20.48 -16.15 -4.36
N CYS A 183 -19.49 -16.88 -4.89
CA CYS A 183 -18.66 -17.79 -4.09
C CYS A 183 -17.49 -17.09 -3.39
N ASP A 184 -17.23 -15.80 -3.66
CA ASP A 184 -16.23 -15.02 -2.92
C ASP A 184 -16.73 -14.79 -1.49
N SER A 185 -16.17 -15.60 -0.59
CA SER A 185 -16.59 -15.72 0.80
C SER A 185 -15.37 -16.01 1.67
N MET A 186 -15.54 -16.15 2.98
CA MET A 186 -14.43 -16.51 3.87
C MET A 186 -13.77 -17.86 3.52
N ALA A 187 -14.46 -18.74 2.78
CA ALA A 187 -13.89 -19.98 2.28
C ALA A 187 -12.99 -19.79 1.05
N ASN A 188 -13.05 -18.63 0.39
CA ASN A 188 -12.28 -18.28 -0.80
C ASN A 188 -10.93 -17.59 -0.47
N ILE A 189 -10.36 -17.87 0.71
CA ILE A 189 -9.12 -17.25 1.16
C ILE A 189 -8.05 -18.31 1.40
N ASN A 190 -6.87 -18.11 0.81
CA ASN A 190 -5.68 -18.85 1.21
C ASN A 190 -5.07 -18.18 2.46
N PRO A 191 -5.08 -18.86 3.63
CA PRO A 191 -4.64 -18.25 4.88
C PRO A 191 -3.13 -18.00 4.92
N PHE A 192 -2.32 -18.88 4.31
CA PHE A 192 -0.87 -18.70 4.22
C PHE A 192 -0.53 -17.48 3.36
N ALA A 193 -1.16 -17.35 2.20
CA ALA A 193 -0.95 -16.19 1.33
C ALA A 193 -1.32 -14.88 2.03
N TYR A 194 -2.49 -14.87 2.66
CA TYR A 194 -2.98 -13.73 3.42
C TYR A 194 -2.02 -13.31 4.53
N GLU A 195 -1.57 -14.24 5.36
CA GLU A 195 -0.62 -13.97 6.44
C GLU A 195 0.67 -13.31 5.91
N LYS A 196 1.28 -13.88 4.87
CA LYS A 196 2.55 -13.34 4.32
C LYS A 196 2.39 -11.99 3.66
N MET A 197 1.27 -11.73 2.99
CA MET A 197 0.96 -10.41 2.45
C MET A 197 0.76 -9.36 3.56
N VAL A 198 0.12 -9.74 4.67
CA VAL A 198 -0.05 -8.83 5.83
C VAL A 198 1.28 -8.58 6.55
N GLU A 199 2.14 -9.59 6.70
CA GLU A 199 3.48 -9.43 7.26
C GLU A 199 4.33 -8.47 6.40
N ALA A 200 4.30 -8.62 5.07
CA ALA A 200 4.97 -7.72 4.13
C ALA A 200 4.47 -6.27 4.28
N ALA A 201 3.15 -6.09 4.34
CA ALA A 201 2.50 -4.80 4.56
C ALA A 201 2.93 -4.16 5.88
N ALA A 202 2.97 -4.94 6.97
CA ALA A 202 3.42 -4.49 8.29
C ALA A 202 4.88 -4.05 8.26
N TYR A 203 5.76 -4.83 7.62
CA TYR A 203 7.18 -4.50 7.48
C TYR A 203 7.38 -3.16 6.78
N VAL A 204 6.72 -2.95 5.63
CA VAL A 204 6.85 -1.69 4.88
C VAL A 204 6.29 -0.51 5.67
N LEU A 205 5.12 -0.68 6.31
CA LEU A 205 4.56 0.37 7.17
C LEU A 205 5.53 0.77 8.29
N GLU A 206 6.12 -0.21 8.98
CA GLU A 206 7.09 0.04 10.05
C GLU A 206 8.36 0.70 9.54
N TYR A 207 8.92 0.19 8.44
CA TYR A 207 10.12 0.74 7.83
C TYR A 207 9.94 2.23 7.53
N LEU A 208 8.86 2.60 6.84
CA LEU A 208 8.57 3.99 6.47
C LEU A 208 8.27 4.85 7.70
N GLY A 209 7.50 4.32 8.65
CA GLY A 209 7.13 5.02 9.88
C GLY A 209 8.34 5.41 10.74
N ARG A 210 9.40 4.61 10.69
CA ARG A 210 10.62 4.79 11.50
C ARG A 210 11.75 5.50 10.78
N LEU A 211 11.62 5.79 9.48
CA LEU A 211 12.64 6.56 8.77
C LEU A 211 12.77 7.97 9.41
N PRO A 212 14.01 8.48 9.59
CA PRO A 212 14.22 9.83 10.09
C PRO A 212 13.86 10.90 9.04
N ASP A 213 14.01 10.57 7.76
CA ASP A 213 13.67 11.44 6.63
C ASP A 213 13.10 10.64 5.46
N LEU A 214 11.80 10.38 5.53
CA LEU A 214 11.03 9.71 4.48
C LEU A 214 11.00 10.51 3.18
N LYS A 215 11.01 11.85 3.22
CA LYS A 215 10.97 12.67 2.00
C LYS A 215 12.24 12.46 1.18
N SER A 216 13.41 12.52 1.81
CA SER A 216 14.68 12.24 1.14
C SER A 216 14.83 10.79 0.68
N TRP A 217 14.15 9.87 1.36
CA TRP A 217 14.12 8.47 0.94
C TRP A 217 13.25 8.26 -0.31
N LEU A 218 12.11 8.95 -0.41
CA LEU A 218 11.16 8.85 -1.52
C LEU A 218 11.58 9.62 -2.77
N TYR A 219 12.10 10.84 -2.59
CA TYR A 219 12.34 11.77 -3.69
C TYR A 219 13.84 12.04 -3.88
N PRO A 220 14.34 12.09 -5.13
CA PRO A 220 15.69 12.56 -5.39
C PRO A 220 15.86 14.02 -4.93
N ALA A 221 17.08 14.38 -4.50
CA ALA A 221 17.38 15.69 -3.90
C ALA A 221 16.99 16.91 -4.76
N SER A 222 16.98 16.77 -6.09
CA SER A 222 16.51 17.81 -7.01
C SER A 222 15.01 18.10 -6.90
N GLN A 223 14.19 17.08 -6.63
CA GLN A 223 12.74 17.19 -6.50
C GLN A 223 12.31 17.68 -5.11
N ILE A 224 13.12 17.42 -4.07
CA ILE A 224 12.87 17.91 -2.70
C ILE A 224 12.81 19.44 -2.67
N LYS A 225 13.74 20.13 -3.36
CA LYS A 225 13.77 21.60 -3.41
C LYS A 225 12.51 22.20 -4.05
N GLU A 226 11.92 21.52 -5.03
CA GLU A 226 10.67 21.97 -5.67
C GLU A 226 9.46 21.78 -4.75
N LEU A 227 9.40 20.65 -4.04
CA LEU A 227 8.38 20.38 -3.02
C LEU A 227 8.48 21.35 -1.83
N GLU A 228 9.68 21.67 -1.37
CA GLU A 228 9.90 22.65 -0.30
C GLU A 228 9.51 24.06 -0.72
N LYS A 229 9.73 24.41 -1.99
CA LYS A 229 9.33 25.71 -2.56
C LYS A 229 7.81 25.84 -2.72
N SER A 230 7.10 24.75 -3.02
CA SER A 230 5.63 24.76 -3.04
C SER A 230 5.03 24.83 -1.63
N LEU A 231 5.66 24.17 -0.65
CA LEU A 231 5.28 24.20 0.76
C LEU A 231 5.58 25.54 1.44
N SER A 232 6.68 26.21 1.12
CA SER A 232 7.04 27.50 1.75
C SER A 232 6.12 28.66 1.34
N ASN A 233 5.43 28.56 0.21
CA ASN A 233 4.39 29.49 -0.22
C ASN A 233 3.05 29.31 0.53
N THR A 234 2.92 28.28 1.37
CA THR A 234 1.76 28.06 2.26
C THR A 234 2.24 28.06 3.70
N SER A 235 1.96 29.13 4.45
CA SER A 235 2.44 29.36 5.82
C SER A 235 2.36 28.10 6.71
N LEU A 236 3.51 27.58 7.11
CA LEU A 236 3.66 26.41 7.98
C LEU A 236 3.27 26.75 9.43
N GLN A 237 2.14 26.23 9.91
CA GLN A 237 2.04 25.89 11.33
C GLN A 237 2.74 24.56 11.56
N LYS A 238 3.64 24.50 12.55
CA LYS A 238 4.33 23.26 12.92
C LYS A 238 3.29 22.26 13.47
N TYR A 239 3.36 21.03 12.97
CA TYR A 239 2.61 19.90 13.50
C TYR A 239 3.05 19.61 14.94
N ASP A 240 2.10 19.60 15.89
CA ASP A 240 2.31 19.14 17.26
C ASP A 240 1.76 17.71 17.40
N PRO A 241 2.62 16.69 17.59
CA PRO A 241 2.21 15.30 17.76
C PRO A 241 1.30 15.06 18.97
N ALA A 242 1.30 15.95 19.97
CA ALA A 242 0.52 15.80 21.19
C ALA A 242 -0.95 16.21 21.04
N ALA A 243 -1.30 16.98 20.01
CA ALA A 243 -2.64 17.57 19.87
C ALA A 243 -3.72 16.59 19.36
N VAL A 244 -3.36 15.39 18.90
CA VAL A 244 -4.31 14.46 18.22
C VAL A 244 -4.78 13.31 19.12
N PHE A 245 -4.21 13.13 20.32
CA PHE A 245 -4.56 12.01 21.21
C PHE A 245 -5.58 12.33 22.32
N TYR A 246 -6.19 13.51 22.34
CA TYR A 246 -7.24 13.85 23.32
C TYR A 246 -8.39 14.65 22.68
N GLN A 247 -9.30 13.97 21.98
CA GLN A 247 -10.72 14.37 21.93
C GLN A 247 -11.60 13.13 21.95
N GLY A 248 -11.55 12.41 23.06
CA GLY A 248 -12.58 11.46 23.47
C GLY A 248 -13.01 11.83 24.87
N ASN A 249 -13.99 12.72 25.00
CA ASN A 249 -14.95 12.76 26.10
C ASN A 249 -16.06 13.78 25.81
N ASN A 250 -17.30 13.32 25.96
CA ASN A 250 -18.59 14.02 25.95
C ASN A 250 -19.22 14.27 24.57
N LEU A 251 -20.00 13.31 24.10
CA LEU A 251 -21.48 13.31 24.18
C LEU A 251 -22.02 11.89 23.99
#